data_AF-A0A816H3S0-F1
#
_entry.id   AF-A0A816H3S0-F1
#
_cell.length_a   1.000
_cell.length_b   1.000
_cell.length_c   1.000
_cell.angle_alpha   90.00
_cell.angle_beta   90.00
_cell.angle_gamma   90.00
#
_symmetry.space_group_name_H-M   'P 1'
#
loop_
_entity.id
_entity.type
_entity.pdbx_description
1 polymer ?
#
loop_
_entity_poly.entity_id
_entity_poly.type
_entity_poly.pdbx_seq_one_letter_code
_entity_poly.pdbx_strand_id
1 'polypeptide(L)'
;MNTGRVFLGKKEYDNSLDYFAKALEMYKGVLPEQHHSIARCLCNIGCVYEDQLNFNRALEFYRQTYEMNEKEAMDVCIKKLAEQRVNLPQNHPRIGHTRETIGNIYSETDNAQALVFYHEALTIFERCMPSEPKATADCLEHNSTVYSNLGTFDEALKYRNKALDILGW
;
A
#
# COMPACT_ATOMS: atom_id res chain seq x y z
N MET A 1 15.26 19.10 -4.39
CA MET A 1 14.80 17.98 -3.51
C MET A 1 14.75 18.37 -2.03
N ASN A 2 15.80 19.00 -1.48
CA ASN A 2 15.83 19.41 -0.06
C ASN A 2 14.74 20.43 0.32
N THR A 3 14.37 21.34 -0.58
CA THR A 3 13.38 22.40 -0.31
C THR A 3 11.97 21.85 -0.07
N GLY A 4 11.54 20.85 -0.84
CA GLY A 4 10.24 20.19 -0.62
C GLY A 4 10.15 19.50 0.75
N ARG A 5 11.22 18.82 1.19
CA ARG A 5 11.27 18.21 2.53
C ARG A 5 11.26 19.24 3.66
N VAL A 6 11.83 20.44 3.43
CA VAL A 6 11.77 21.55 4.39
C VAL A 6 10.33 22.06 4.55
N PHE A 7 9.58 22.21 3.45
CA PHE A 7 8.15 22.57 3.50
C PHE A 7 7.31 21.49 4.21
N LEU A 8 7.58 20.22 3.94
CA LEU A 8 6.94 19.11 4.64
C LEU A 8 7.19 19.16 6.16
N GLY A 9 8.43 19.40 6.59
CA GLY A 9 8.76 19.56 8.01
C GLY A 9 8.06 20.74 8.69
N LYS A 10 7.67 21.76 7.92
CA LYS A 10 6.86 22.91 8.38
C LYS A 10 5.35 22.69 8.27
N LYS A 11 4.91 21.53 7.78
CA LYS A 11 3.50 21.21 7.45
C LYS A 11 2.89 22.13 6.38
N GLU A 12 3.72 22.75 5.55
CA GLU A 12 3.28 23.53 4.40
C GLU A 12 3.07 22.60 3.20
N TYR A 13 2.00 21.82 3.27
CA TYR A 13 1.79 20.71 2.34
C TYR A 13 1.58 21.15 0.89
N ASP A 14 0.85 22.24 0.64
CA ASP A 14 0.59 22.74 -0.71
C ASP A 14 1.89 23.20 -1.39
N ASN A 15 2.75 23.93 -0.66
CA ASN A 15 4.06 24.34 -1.13
C ASN A 15 4.97 23.13 -1.40
N SER A 16 4.89 22.11 -0.53
CA SER A 16 5.63 20.86 -0.71
C SER A 16 5.17 20.12 -1.97
N LEU A 17 3.86 19.99 -2.19
CA LEU A 17 3.28 19.33 -3.37
C LEU A 17 3.63 20.08 -4.66
N ASP A 18 3.46 21.40 -4.69
CA ASP A 18 3.82 22.23 -5.85
C ASP A 18 5.29 22.07 -6.22
N TYR A 19 6.19 22.10 -5.22
CA TYR A 19 7.62 21.93 -5.45
C TYR A 19 7.97 20.53 -5.97
N PHE A 20 7.41 19.47 -5.37
CA PHE A 20 7.69 18.11 -5.83
C PHE A 20 7.06 17.81 -7.20
N ALA A 21 5.88 18.37 -7.51
CA ALA A 21 5.24 18.25 -8.81
C ALA A 21 6.08 18.91 -9.92
N LYS A 22 6.56 20.14 -9.69
CA LYS A 22 7.48 20.82 -10.62
C LYS A 22 8.78 20.05 -10.82
N ALA A 23 9.36 19.51 -9.74
CA ALA A 23 10.56 18.69 -9.83
C ALA A 23 10.31 17.39 -10.62
N LEU A 24 9.15 16.75 -10.42
CA LEU A 24 8.75 15.55 -11.15
C LEU A 24 8.61 15.83 -12.65
N GLU A 25 7.97 16.93 -13.03
CA GLU A 25 7.82 17.35 -14.43
C GLU A 25 9.18 17.60 -15.09
N MET A 26 10.08 18.32 -14.41
CA MET A 26 11.46 18.51 -14.89
C MET A 26 12.21 17.19 -15.05
N TYR A 27 12.12 16.28 -14.07
CA TYR A 27 12.81 14.99 -14.16
C TYR A 27 12.24 14.12 -15.27
N LYS A 28 10.92 14.08 -15.47
CA LYS A 28 10.31 13.36 -16.60
C LYS A 28 10.71 13.94 -17.97
N GLY A 29 10.98 15.24 -18.05
CA GLY A 29 11.43 15.89 -19.29
C GLY A 29 12.91 15.70 -19.63
N VAL A 30 13.75 15.35 -18.66
CA VAL A 30 15.23 15.32 -18.82
C VAL A 30 15.82 13.92 -18.62
N LEU A 31 15.16 13.06 -17.84
CA LEU A 31 15.67 11.74 -17.46
C LEU A 31 14.86 10.62 -18.10
N PRO A 32 15.46 9.43 -18.29
CA PRO A 32 14.73 8.23 -18.70
C PRO A 32 13.57 7.92 -17.76
N GLU A 33 12.51 7.32 -18.30
CA GLU A 33 11.25 7.08 -17.58
C GLU A 33 11.42 6.25 -16.30
N GLN A 34 12.41 5.36 -16.23
CA GLN A 34 12.71 4.52 -15.05
C GLN A 34 13.82 5.10 -14.14
N HIS A 35 14.14 6.39 -14.27
CA HIS A 35 15.23 6.97 -13.49
C HIS A 35 14.85 7.11 -12.01
N HIS A 36 15.72 6.67 -11.10
CA HIS A 36 15.51 6.69 -9.63
C HIS A 36 15.10 8.06 -9.07
N SER A 37 15.50 9.17 -9.71
CA SER A 37 15.12 10.53 -9.31
C SER A 37 13.63 10.81 -9.45
N ILE A 38 12.99 10.23 -10.47
CA ILE A 38 11.53 10.34 -10.70
C ILE A 38 10.80 9.54 -9.62
N ALA A 39 11.23 8.29 -9.37
CA ALA A 39 10.70 7.43 -8.32
C ALA A 39 10.82 8.07 -6.92
N ARG A 40 11.98 8.68 -6.61
CA ARG A 40 12.16 9.45 -5.38
C ARG A 40 11.23 10.66 -5.26
N CYS A 41 10.95 11.35 -6.37
CA CYS A 41 9.95 12.43 -6.36
C CYS A 41 8.54 11.89 -6.06
N LEU A 42 8.17 10.76 -6.64
CA LEU A 42 6.88 10.11 -6.39
C LEU A 42 6.74 9.65 -4.93
N CYS A 43 7.75 8.98 -4.32
CA CYS A 43 7.67 8.63 -2.88
C CYS A 43 7.57 9.88 -2.02
N ASN A 44 8.28 10.96 -2.35
CA ASN A 44 8.17 12.21 -1.59
C ASN A 44 6.77 12.83 -1.67
N ILE A 45 6.12 12.78 -2.83
CA ILE A 45 4.71 13.21 -2.98
C ILE A 45 3.80 12.31 -2.14
N GLY A 46 4.03 10.99 -2.19
CA GLY A 46 3.31 10.03 -1.36
C GLY A 46 3.43 10.35 0.14
N CYS A 47 4.64 10.67 0.62
CA CYS A 47 4.88 11.08 2.01
C CYS A 47 4.16 12.37 2.40
N VAL A 48 4.01 13.33 1.48
CA VAL A 48 3.24 14.56 1.77
C VAL A 48 1.76 14.22 1.99
N TYR A 49 1.20 13.35 1.15
CA TYR A 49 -0.18 12.89 1.32
C TYR A 49 -0.36 12.01 2.56
N GLU A 50 0.65 11.22 2.93
CA GLU A 50 0.69 10.47 4.20
C GLU A 50 0.59 11.41 5.40
N ASP A 51 1.41 12.46 5.46
CA ASP A 51 1.39 13.45 6.55
C ASP A 51 0.07 14.26 6.59
N GLN A 52 -0.65 14.35 5.46
CA GLN A 52 -2.00 14.91 5.37
C GLN A 52 -3.12 13.93 5.74
N LEU A 53 -2.79 12.68 6.09
CA LEU A 53 -3.73 11.58 6.30
C LEU A 53 -4.56 11.23 5.04
N ASN A 54 -4.12 11.66 3.86
CA ASN A 54 -4.72 11.33 2.57
C ASN A 54 -4.07 10.08 1.98
N PHE A 55 -4.32 8.96 2.65
CA PHE A 55 -3.64 7.71 2.34
C PHE A 55 -3.97 7.12 0.97
N ASN A 56 -5.17 7.39 0.43
CA ASN A 56 -5.54 6.92 -0.91
C ASN A 56 -4.61 7.54 -1.96
N ARG A 57 -4.38 8.86 -1.88
CA ARG A 57 -3.41 9.51 -2.76
C ARG A 57 -1.98 9.07 -2.46
N ALA A 58 -1.61 8.91 -1.19
CA ALA A 58 -0.28 8.40 -0.84
C ALA A 58 0.01 7.05 -1.53
N LEU A 59 -0.95 6.13 -1.47
CA LEU A 59 -0.87 4.81 -2.11
C LEU A 59 -0.76 4.89 -3.63
N GLU A 60 -1.50 5.79 -4.30
CA GLU A 60 -1.37 5.98 -5.75
C GLU A 60 0.05 6.38 -6.16
N PHE A 61 0.67 7.31 -5.43
CA PHE A 61 2.04 7.77 -5.72
C PHE A 61 3.09 6.72 -5.33
N TYR A 62 2.86 5.96 -4.27
CA TYR A 62 3.73 4.82 -3.92
C TYR A 62 3.66 3.71 -4.98
N ARG A 63 2.46 3.39 -5.49
CA ARG A 63 2.31 2.43 -6.61
C ARG A 63 3.06 2.89 -7.86
N GLN A 64 2.99 4.16 -8.22
CA GLN A 64 3.78 4.68 -9.34
C GLN A 64 5.29 4.56 -9.08
N THR A 65 5.73 4.73 -7.83
CA THR A 65 7.14 4.51 -7.45
C THR A 65 7.55 3.04 -7.62
N TYR A 66 6.62 2.12 -7.34
CA TYR A 66 6.82 0.67 -7.50
C TYR A 66 7.07 0.25 -8.94
N GLU A 67 6.22 0.73 -9.85
CA GLU A 67 6.25 0.42 -11.28
C GLU A 67 7.58 0.87 -11.92
N MET A 68 8.33 1.75 -11.23
CA MET A 68 9.64 2.25 -11.63
C MET A 68 10.84 1.43 -11.11
N ASN A 69 10.61 0.22 -10.59
CA ASN A 69 11.64 -0.69 -10.05
C ASN A 69 12.38 -0.21 -8.78
N GLU A 70 11.93 0.86 -8.10
CA GLU A 70 12.49 1.29 -6.80
C GLU A 70 11.72 0.66 -5.62
N LYS A 71 11.62 -0.68 -5.62
CA LYS A 71 10.83 -1.47 -4.65
C LYS A 71 11.23 -1.19 -3.21
N GLU A 72 12.53 -1.10 -2.94
CA GLU A 72 13.07 -0.82 -1.60
C GLU A 72 12.62 0.53 -1.03
N ALA A 73 12.49 1.56 -1.89
CA ALA A 73 11.99 2.86 -1.45
C ALA A 73 10.49 2.79 -1.09
N MET A 74 9.74 1.95 -1.81
CA MET A 74 8.33 1.71 -1.52
C MET A 74 8.14 0.92 -0.22
N ASP A 75 8.91 -0.14 0.02
CA ASP A 75 8.84 -0.95 1.25
C ASP A 75 8.93 -0.06 2.51
N VAL A 76 9.84 0.92 2.50
CA VAL A 76 10.03 1.87 3.60
C VAL A 76 8.82 2.82 3.74
N CYS A 77 8.35 3.40 2.63
CA CYS A 77 7.20 4.31 2.60
C CYS A 77 5.90 3.58 3.07
N ILE A 78 5.68 2.34 2.63
CA ILE A 78 4.52 1.51 2.97
C ILE A 78 4.54 1.04 4.43
N LYS A 79 5.67 0.54 4.91
CA LYS A 79 5.83 0.10 6.29
C LYS A 79 5.58 1.26 7.24
N LYS A 80 6.12 2.43 6.92
CA LYS A 80 5.91 3.66 7.67
C LYS A 80 4.45 4.10 7.68
N LEU A 81 3.75 4.04 6.54
CA LEU A 81 2.33 4.39 6.46
C LEU A 81 1.46 3.48 7.32
N ALA A 82 1.84 2.22 7.40
CA ALA A 82 1.14 1.26 8.25
C ALA A 82 1.50 1.39 9.74
N GLU A 83 2.73 1.79 10.08
CA GLU A 83 3.18 2.13 11.43
C GLU A 83 2.62 3.47 11.94
N GLN A 84 2.53 4.50 11.10
CA GLN A 84 1.95 5.80 11.49
C GLN A 84 0.45 5.68 11.82
N ARG A 85 -0.23 4.72 11.18
CA ARG A 85 -1.61 4.36 11.51
C ARG A 85 -1.76 3.58 12.81
N VAL A 86 -0.67 3.18 13.48
CA VAL A 86 -0.67 2.63 14.85
C VAL A 86 -1.06 3.69 15.90
N ASN A 87 -1.00 4.98 15.55
CA ASN A 87 -1.54 6.07 16.37
C ASN A 87 -3.05 6.31 16.20
N LEU A 88 -3.72 5.61 15.29
CA LEU A 88 -5.18 5.42 15.36
C LEU A 88 -5.45 4.33 16.41
N PRO A 89 -6.58 4.35 17.15
CA PRO A 89 -6.90 3.25 18.04
C PRO A 89 -6.72 1.94 17.29
N GLN A 90 -5.85 1.08 17.84
CA GLN A 90 -5.37 -0.14 17.22
C GLN A 90 -6.55 -0.82 16.53
N ASN A 91 -6.39 -1.16 15.25
CA ASN A 91 -7.41 -1.85 14.44
C ASN A 91 -8.55 -0.99 13.82
N HIS A 92 -8.26 0.21 13.29
CA HIS A 92 -9.23 0.90 12.43
C HIS A 92 -9.37 0.18 11.06
N PRO A 93 -10.60 -0.09 10.55
CA PRO A 93 -10.87 -0.73 9.25
C PRO A 93 -10.01 -0.29 8.06
N ARG A 94 -9.78 1.04 7.94
CA ARG A 94 -8.88 1.62 6.92
C ARG A 94 -7.49 0.99 6.88
N ILE A 95 -6.94 0.56 8.02
CA ILE A 95 -5.63 -0.11 8.10
C ILE A 95 -5.68 -1.43 7.32
N GLY A 96 -6.74 -2.21 7.47
CA GLY A 96 -6.95 -3.46 6.73
C GLY A 96 -6.97 -3.22 5.22
N HIS A 97 -7.76 -2.26 4.73
CA HIS A 97 -7.81 -1.95 3.29
C HIS A 97 -6.48 -1.48 2.71
N THR A 98 -5.69 -0.77 3.50
CA THR A 98 -4.36 -0.35 3.05
C THR A 98 -3.41 -1.54 2.97
N ARG A 99 -3.41 -2.41 3.99
CA ARG A 99 -2.63 -3.66 3.95
C ARG A 99 -3.06 -4.54 2.77
N GLU A 100 -4.34 -4.64 2.49
CA GLU A 100 -4.87 -5.34 1.31
C GLU A 100 -4.38 -4.71 -0.01
N THR A 101 -4.44 -3.38 -0.14
CA THR A 101 -3.93 -2.67 -1.32
C THR A 101 -2.44 -2.92 -1.53
N ILE A 102 -1.67 -2.93 -0.43
CA ILE A 102 -0.24 -3.25 -0.46
C ILE A 102 -0.02 -4.69 -0.91
N GLY A 103 -0.79 -5.65 -0.35
CA GLY A 103 -0.76 -7.05 -0.75
C GLY A 103 -1.01 -7.22 -2.25
N ASN A 104 -1.98 -6.48 -2.82
CA ASN A 104 -2.26 -6.49 -4.26
C ASN A 104 -1.03 -6.07 -5.07
N ILE A 105 -0.29 -5.04 -4.63
CA ILE A 105 0.92 -4.58 -5.33
C ILE A 105 2.03 -5.64 -5.29
N TYR A 106 2.23 -6.31 -4.14
CA TYR A 106 3.22 -7.39 -4.05
C TYR A 106 2.78 -8.68 -4.76
N SER A 107 1.48 -8.94 -4.91
CA SER A 107 0.99 -10.18 -5.52
C SER A 107 1.49 -10.41 -6.95
N GLU A 108 1.86 -9.34 -7.65
CA GLU A 108 2.39 -9.40 -9.02
C GLU A 108 3.90 -9.73 -9.09
N THR A 109 4.59 -9.75 -7.96
CA THR A 109 6.06 -9.60 -7.96
C THR A 109 6.78 -10.34 -6.82
N ASP A 110 6.18 -10.40 -5.64
CA ASP A 110 6.63 -11.15 -4.47
C ASP A 110 5.41 -11.68 -3.71
N ASN A 111 5.00 -12.90 -4.08
CA ASN A 111 3.89 -13.61 -3.43
C ASN A 111 4.13 -13.82 -1.92
N ALA A 112 5.37 -13.93 -1.44
CA ALA A 112 5.65 -14.13 -0.02
C ALA A 112 5.36 -12.85 0.78
N GLN A 113 5.79 -11.69 0.27
CA GLN A 113 5.43 -10.40 0.87
C GLN A 113 3.93 -10.12 0.77
N ALA A 114 3.30 -10.43 -0.36
CA ALA A 114 1.85 -10.27 -0.52
C ALA A 114 1.07 -10.98 0.58
N LEU A 115 1.43 -12.23 0.90
CA LEU A 115 0.81 -12.99 1.99
C LEU A 115 0.97 -12.32 3.36
N VAL A 116 2.13 -11.74 3.67
CA VAL A 116 2.32 -11.03 4.94
C VAL A 116 1.28 -9.92 5.09
N PHE A 117 1.13 -9.08 4.06
CA PHE A 117 0.18 -7.97 4.10
C PHE A 117 -1.28 -8.42 4.07
N TYR A 118 -1.61 -9.47 3.32
CA TYR A 118 -2.98 -10.02 3.32
C TYR A 118 -3.36 -10.66 4.65
N HIS A 119 -2.43 -11.34 5.35
CA HIS A 119 -2.69 -11.88 6.69
C HIS A 119 -2.89 -10.78 7.73
N GLU A 120 -2.10 -9.71 7.65
CA GLU A 120 -2.29 -8.52 8.50
C GLU A 120 -3.64 -7.83 8.22
N ALA A 121 -4.04 -7.72 6.94
CA ALA A 121 -5.34 -7.17 6.55
C ALA A 121 -6.49 -8.02 7.09
N LEU A 122 -6.43 -9.34 6.90
CA LEU A 122 -7.42 -10.30 7.37
C LEU A 122 -7.62 -10.20 8.89
N THR A 123 -6.52 -10.17 9.65
CA THR A 123 -6.57 -10.04 11.12
C THR A 123 -7.33 -8.78 11.56
N ILE A 124 -7.18 -7.67 10.82
CA ILE A 124 -7.86 -6.41 11.12
C ILE A 124 -9.36 -6.51 10.75
N PHE A 125 -9.68 -7.06 9.57
CA PHE A 125 -11.06 -7.20 9.12
C PHE A 125 -11.87 -8.11 10.04
N GLU A 126 -11.33 -9.28 10.41
CA GLU A 126 -11.97 -10.22 11.36
C GLU A 126 -12.26 -9.56 12.71
N ARG A 127 -11.34 -8.72 13.20
CA ARG A 127 -11.47 -8.08 14.52
C ARG A 127 -12.42 -6.87 14.51
N CYS A 128 -12.49 -6.14 13.41
CA CYS A 128 -13.00 -4.75 13.42
C CYS A 128 -14.20 -4.54 12.52
N MET A 129 -14.46 -5.47 11.61
CA MET A 129 -15.61 -5.44 10.72
C MET A 129 -16.39 -6.75 10.79
N PRO A 130 -16.82 -7.21 11.99
CA PRO A 130 -17.61 -8.42 12.10
C PRO A 130 -18.97 -8.31 11.37
N SER A 131 -19.44 -7.07 11.13
CA SER A 131 -20.65 -6.78 10.35
C SER A 131 -20.41 -6.64 8.85
N GLU A 132 -19.17 -6.69 8.37
CA GLU A 132 -18.83 -6.64 6.93
C GLU A 132 -18.15 -7.95 6.48
N PRO A 133 -18.90 -9.07 6.44
CA PRO A 133 -18.36 -10.37 6.07
C PRO A 133 -17.73 -10.39 4.68
N LYS A 134 -18.18 -9.51 3.78
CA LYS A 134 -17.68 -9.41 2.41
C LYS A 134 -16.20 -9.00 2.35
N ALA A 135 -15.77 -8.00 3.11
CA ALA A 135 -14.36 -7.57 3.08
C ALA A 135 -13.42 -8.65 3.62
N THR A 136 -13.85 -9.39 4.64
CA THR A 136 -13.13 -10.56 5.15
C THR A 136 -13.06 -11.66 4.09
N ALA A 137 -14.17 -11.94 3.39
CA ALA A 137 -14.21 -12.92 2.31
C ALA A 137 -13.31 -12.54 1.12
N ASP A 138 -13.35 -11.28 0.67
CA ASP A 138 -12.50 -10.77 -0.41
C ASP A 138 -11.00 -10.93 -0.04
N CYS A 139 -10.64 -10.62 1.22
CA CYS A 139 -9.27 -10.81 1.71
C CYS A 139 -8.84 -12.28 1.78
N LEU A 140 -9.75 -13.19 2.14
CA LEU A 140 -9.51 -14.64 2.09
C LEU A 140 -9.32 -15.13 0.65
N GLU A 141 -10.07 -14.59 -0.32
CA GLU A 141 -9.88 -14.90 -1.74
C GLU A 141 -8.53 -14.41 -2.28
N HIS A 142 -8.07 -13.22 -1.87
CA HIS A 142 -6.73 -12.73 -2.19
C HIS A 142 -5.65 -13.70 -1.67
N ASN A 143 -5.74 -14.14 -0.40
CA ASN A 143 -4.85 -15.15 0.17
C ASN A 143 -4.89 -16.46 -0.63
N SER A 144 -6.09 -16.98 -0.93
CA SER A 144 -6.27 -18.21 -1.73
C SER A 144 -5.59 -18.10 -3.09
N THR A 145 -5.72 -16.94 -3.75
CA THR A 145 -5.13 -16.69 -5.07
C THR A 145 -3.60 -16.72 -4.99
N VAL A 146 -3.01 -16.05 -3.99
CA VAL A 146 -1.55 -16.06 -3.82
C VAL A 146 -1.03 -17.45 -3.47
N TYR A 147 -1.70 -18.20 -2.58
CA TYR A 147 -1.32 -19.58 -2.29
C TYR A 147 -1.46 -20.50 -3.51
N SER A 148 -2.41 -20.24 -4.41
CA SER A 148 -2.52 -20.95 -5.69
C SER A 148 -1.35 -20.62 -6.61
N ASN A 149 -0.94 -19.36 -6.68
CA ASN A 149 0.22 -18.91 -7.46
C ASN A 149 1.54 -19.53 -6.94
N LEU A 150 1.63 -19.82 -5.65
CA LEU A 150 2.76 -20.50 -5.02
C LEU A 150 2.72 -22.05 -5.16
N GLY A 151 1.64 -22.62 -5.71
CA GLY A 151 1.46 -24.07 -5.86
C GLY A 151 1.07 -24.81 -4.57
N THR A 152 0.80 -24.09 -3.48
CA THR A 152 0.35 -24.66 -2.20
C THR A 152 -1.18 -24.77 -2.18
N PHE A 153 -1.71 -25.71 -2.95
CA PHE A 153 -3.16 -25.83 -3.20
C PHE A 153 -3.99 -26.15 -1.95
N ASP A 154 -3.43 -26.88 -0.98
CA ASP A 154 -4.14 -27.22 0.26
C ASP A 154 -4.50 -25.97 1.08
N GLU A 155 -3.55 -25.04 1.22
CA GLU A 155 -3.82 -23.76 1.88
C GLU A 155 -4.76 -22.90 1.03
N ALA A 156 -4.59 -22.86 -0.29
CA ALA A 156 -5.51 -22.13 -1.17
C ALA A 156 -6.96 -22.58 -0.99
N LEU A 157 -7.22 -23.89 -1.02
CA LEU A 157 -8.55 -24.47 -0.80
C LEU A 157 -9.11 -24.13 0.59
N LYS A 158 -8.27 -24.16 1.62
CA LYS A 158 -8.67 -23.78 2.98
C LYS A 158 -9.12 -22.33 3.07
N TYR A 159 -8.39 -21.38 2.47
CA TYR A 159 -8.80 -19.98 2.45
C TYR A 159 -10.05 -19.75 1.59
N ARG A 160 -10.14 -20.41 0.44
CA ARG A 160 -11.31 -20.35 -0.45
C ARG A 160 -12.58 -20.86 0.23
N ASN A 161 -12.50 -22.02 0.90
CA ASN A 161 -13.66 -22.59 1.60
C ASN A 161 -14.13 -21.68 2.74
N LYS A 162 -13.20 -21.12 3.52
CA LYS A 162 -13.55 -20.11 4.54
C LYS A 162 -14.26 -18.89 3.95
N ALA A 163 -13.83 -18.41 2.79
CA ALA A 163 -14.48 -17.29 2.12
C ALA A 163 -15.91 -17.63 1.71
N LEU A 164 -16.12 -18.82 1.14
CA LEU A 164 -17.44 -19.33 0.75
C LEU A 164 -18.38 -19.51 1.94
N ASP A 165 -17.88 -20.08 3.03
CA ASP A 165 -18.64 -20.26 4.28
C ASP A 165 -19.15 -18.91 4.81
N ILE A 166 -18.32 -17.87 4.77
CA ILE A 166 -18.68 -16.50 5.20
C ILE A 166 -19.74 -15.89 4.28
N LEU A 167 -19.67 -16.17 2.97
CA LEU A 167 -20.60 -15.67 1.97
C LEU A 167 -21.90 -16.49 1.89
N GLY A 168 -21.99 -17.62 2.60
CA GLY A 168 -23.19 -18.47 2.69
C GLY A 168 -23.40 -19.40 1.50
N TRP A 169 -22.32 -19.89 0.89
CA TRP A 169 -22.32 -20.82 -0.25
C TRP A 169 -22.00 -22.26 0.16
#